data_AF-A0A920ACK0-F1
#
_entry.id   AF-A0A920ACK0-F1
#
_cell.length_a   1.000
_cell.length_b   1.000
_cell.length_c   1.000
_cell.angle_alpha   90.00
_cell.angle_beta   90.00
_cell.angle_gamma   90.00
#
_symmetry.space_group_name_H-M   'P 1'
#
loop_
_entity.id
_entity.type
_entity.pdbx_description
1 polymer ?
#
loop_
_entity_poly.entity_id
_entity_poly.type
_entity_poly.pdbx_seq_one_letter_code
_entity_poly.pdbx_strand_id
1 'polypeptide(L)' 'MSEDKNPLGLEDKMFTEEEFAVAIRNKFGTNDNLPDSVLVSIFIDKYPMYSCKIKTSKAKVRCSCC' A
#
# COMPACT_ATOMS: atom_id res chain seq x y z
N MET A 1 -17.91 -8.61 -14.42
CA MET A 1 -17.79 -8.62 -12.96
C MET A 1 -16.40 -8.12 -12.65
N SER A 2 -16.24 -6.81 -12.45
CA SER A 2 -14.93 -6.19 -12.29
C SER A 2 -14.49 -6.44 -10.85
N GLU A 3 -13.64 -7.43 -10.64
CA GLU A 3 -13.00 -7.66 -9.36
C GLU A 3 -12.37 -6.36 -8.89
N ASP A 4 -12.79 -5.90 -7.72
CA ASP A 4 -12.24 -4.74 -7.03
C ASP A 4 -10.75 -4.97 -6.74
N LYS A 5 -9.88 -4.71 -7.73
CA LYS A 5 -8.40 -4.73 -7.63
C LYS A 5 -7.87 -3.63 -6.69
N ASN A 6 -8.72 -3.02 -5.88
CA ASN A 6 -8.39 -1.94 -4.96
C ASN A 6 -9.05 -2.20 -3.60
N PRO A 7 -8.61 -3.21 -2.83
CA PRO A 7 -9.17 -3.51 -1.52
C PRO A 7 -9.14 -2.32 -0.53
N LEU A 8 -8.26 -1.34 -0.73
CA LEU A 8 -8.17 -0.13 0.09
C LEU A 8 -9.03 1.02 -0.45
N GLY A 9 -9.51 0.94 -1.69
CA GLY A 9 -10.23 2.04 -2.34
C GLY A 9 -9.36 3.30 -2.54
N LEU A 10 -8.04 3.15 -2.62
CA LEU A 10 -7.12 4.28 -2.73
C LEU A 10 -7.20 4.93 -4.11
N GLU A 11 -7.18 6.26 -4.11
CA GLU A 11 -7.07 7.08 -5.31
C GLU A 11 -5.78 6.76 -6.09
N ASP A 12 -5.73 7.20 -7.34
CA ASP A 12 -4.53 7.08 -8.16
C ASP A 12 -3.54 8.22 -7.87
N LYS A 13 -3.00 8.21 -6.65
CA LYS A 13 -1.96 9.12 -6.19
C LYS A 13 -0.86 8.38 -5.45
N MET A 14 0.25 9.07 -5.25
CA MET A 14 1.37 8.56 -4.46
C MET A 14 1.16 8.87 -2.97
N PHE A 15 1.15 7.83 -2.15
CA PHE A 15 1.02 7.86 -0.70
C PHE A 15 2.39 7.74 -0.04
N THR A 16 2.60 8.36 1.12
CA THR A 16 3.73 8.01 2.00
C THR A 16 3.48 6.66 2.69
N GLU A 17 4.52 6.06 3.27
CA GLU A 17 4.35 4.83 4.07
C GLU A 17 3.35 5.04 5.23
N GLU A 18 3.39 6.19 5.89
CA GLU A 18 2.48 6.56 6.99
C GLU A 18 1.03 6.67 6.49
N GLU A 19 0.79 7.43 5.40
CA GLU A 19 -0.55 7.57 4.82
C GLU A 19 -1.14 6.23 4.39
N PHE A 20 -0.29 5.36 3.83
CA PHE A 20 -0.68 4.02 3.40
C PHE A 20 -1.00 3.12 4.60
N ALA A 21 -0.18 3.17 5.66
CA ALA A 21 -0.43 2.42 6.89
C ALA A 21 -1.75 2.85 7.57
N VAL A 22 -2.03 4.16 7.63
CA VAL A 22 -3.30 4.70 8.13
C VAL A 22 -4.48 4.18 7.30
N ALA A 23 -4.37 4.13 5.98
CA ALA A 23 -5.42 3.58 5.12
C ALA A 23 -5.68 2.08 5.39
N ILE A 24 -4.63 1.29 5.59
CA ILE A 24 -4.77 -0.13 5.95
C ILE A 24 -5.47 -0.28 7.30
N ARG A 25 -5.07 0.49 8.31
CA ARG A 25 -5.68 0.46 9.65
C ARG A 25 -7.15 0.87 9.61
N ASN A 26 -7.46 1.97 8.92
CA ASN A 26 -8.84 2.46 8.78
C ASN A 26 -9.74 1.46 8.06
N LYS A 27 -9.21 0.71 7.08
CA LYS A 27 -10.02 -0.24 6.30
C LYS A 27 -10.21 -1.58 6.99
N PHE A 28 -9.17 -2.09 7.65
CA PHE A 28 -9.15 -3.46 8.17
C PHE A 28 -9.17 -3.56 9.71
N GLY A 29 -9.10 -2.43 10.43
CA GLY A 29 -9.01 -2.42 11.89
C GLY A 29 -7.78 -3.19 12.40
N THR A 30 -6.68 -3.16 11.63
CA THR A 30 -5.49 -3.97 11.92
C THR A 30 -4.79 -3.50 13.19
N ASN A 31 -4.22 -4.45 13.92
CA ASN A 31 -3.60 -4.26 15.23
C ASN A 31 -2.57 -3.10 15.21
N ASP A 32 -2.85 -2.04 15.98
CA ASP A 32 -2.04 -0.81 16.06
C ASP A 32 -0.60 -1.03 16.58
N ASN A 33 -0.28 -2.24 17.02
CA ASN A 33 1.04 -2.60 17.55
C ASN A 33 2.10 -2.88 16.48
N LEU A 34 1.76 -2.95 15.19
CA LEU A 34 2.75 -3.14 14.12
C LEU A 34 3.32 -1.79 13.66
N PRO A 35 4.66 -1.68 13.47
CA PRO A 35 5.26 -0.53 12.81
C PRO A 35 4.71 -0.33 11.40
N ASP A 36 4.52 0.93 11.00
CA ASP A 36 3.94 1.31 9.69
C ASP A 36 4.66 0.63 8.52
N SER A 37 5.99 0.62 8.53
CA SER A 37 6.80 0.00 7.47
C SER A 37 6.59 -1.52 7.36
N VAL A 38 6.37 -2.20 8.48
CA VAL A 38 6.10 -3.65 8.51
C VAL A 38 4.70 -3.92 7.98
N LEU A 39 3.71 -3.15 8.43
CA LEU A 39 2.33 -3.26 7.98
C LEU A 39 2.23 -3.02 6.46
N VAL A 40 2.90 -1.98 5.97
CA VAL A 40 3.00 -1.63 4.55
C VAL A 40 3.66 -2.77 3.77
N SER A 41 4.80 -3.30 4.22
CA SER A 41 5.51 -4.39 3.54
C SER A 41 4.64 -5.64 3.39
N ILE A 42 3.99 -6.09 4.48
CA ILE A 42 3.10 -7.25 4.46
C ILE A 42 1.94 -7.03 3.47
N PHE A 43 1.40 -5.81 3.44
CA PHE A 43 0.28 -5.49 2.57
C PHE A 43 0.69 -5.41 1.09
N ILE A 44 1.86 -4.87 0.78
CA ILE A 44 2.42 -4.86 -0.58
C ILE A 44 2.71 -6.29 -1.05
N ASP A 45 3.28 -7.15 -0.20
CA ASP A 45 3.55 -8.55 -0.55
C ASP A 45 2.26 -9.29 -0.94
N LYS A 46 1.16 -8.99 -0.26
CA LYS A 46 -0.17 -9.54 -0.57
C LYS A 46 -0.82 -8.87 -1.79
N TYR A 47 -0.58 -7.58 -1.97
CA TYR A 47 -1.20 -6.73 -2.99
C TYR A 47 -0.12 -5.91 -3.73
N PRO A 48 0.68 -6.55 -4.60
CA PRO A 48 1.85 -5.92 -5.21
C PRO A 48 1.50 -4.71 -6.09
N MET A 49 0.25 -4.56 -6.51
CA MET A 49 -0.22 -3.39 -7.28
C MET A 49 -0.07 -2.05 -6.54
N TYR A 50 0.01 -2.05 -5.20
CA TYR A 50 0.22 -0.82 -4.44
C TYR A 50 1.68 -0.39 -4.33
N SER A 51 2.63 -1.24 -4.73
CA SER A 51 4.06 -0.91 -4.71
C SER A 51 4.38 0.37 -5.51
N CYS A 52 3.69 0.58 -6.63
CA CYS A 52 3.83 1.77 -7.47
C CYS A 52 3.11 3.02 -6.92
N LYS A 53 2.30 2.86 -5.88
CA LYS A 53 1.53 3.94 -5.24
C LYS A 53 2.17 4.45 -3.95
N ILE A 54 3.32 3.91 -3.53
CA ILE A 54 3.97 4.27 -2.26
C ILE A 54 5.30 4.96 -2.53
N LYS A 55 5.47 6.16 -1.98
CA LYS A 55 6.71 6.92 -1.98
C LYS A 55 7.70 6.29 -1.00
N THR A 56 8.31 5.19 -1.40
CA THR A 56 9.48 4.70 -0.66
C THR A 56 10.67 5.59 -0.99
N SER A 57 11.48 5.95 0.02
CA SER A 57 12.75 6.67 -0.17
C SER A 57 13.75 5.87 -1.03
N LYS A 58 13.48 4.59 -1.23
CA LYS A 58 14.14 3.71 -2.19
C LYS A 58 13.30 3.58 -3.46
N ALA A 59 13.05 4.70 -4.14
CA ALA A 59 12.59 4.71 -5.52
C ALA A 59 13.68 4.15 -6.46
N LYS A 60 14.05 2.88 -6.26
CA LYS A 60 14.93 2.14 -7.16
C LYS A 60 14.04 1.57 -8.24
N VAL A 61 13.77 2.42 -9.23
CA VAL A 61 13.68 2.07 -10.65
C VAL A 61 13.22 0.64 -10.89
N ARG A 62 11.89 0.40 -10.94
CA ARG A 62 11.20 -0.66 -11.70
C ARG A 62 9.69 -0.72 -11.37
N CYS A 63 8.96 0.39 -11.52
CA CYS A 63 7.58 0.26 -12.00
C CYS A 63 7.64 0.10 -13.52
N SER A 64 8.14 -1.04 -13.99
CA SER A 64 7.82 -1.50 -15.34
C SER A 64 6.39 -2.02 -15.26
N CYS A 65 5.42 -1.11 -15.36
CA CYS A 65 4.09 -1.49 -15.77
C CYS A 65 4.22 -1.98 -17.22
N CYS A 66 4.32 -3.30 -17.39
CA CYS A 66 4.11 -3.99 -18.67
C CYS A 66 2.73 -4.62 -18.65
#